data_AF-A0A8T6ZBJ4-F1
#
_entry.id   AF-A0A8T6ZBJ4-F1
#
_cell.length_a   1.000
_cell.length_b   1.000
_cell.length_c   1.000
_cell.angle_alpha   90.00
_cell.angle_beta   90.00
_cell.angle_gamma   90.00
#
_symmetry.space_group_name_H-M   'P 1'
#
loop_
_entity.id
_entity.type
_entity.pdbx_description
1 polymer ?
#
loop_
_entity_poly.entity_id
_entity_poly.type
_entity_poly.pdbx_seq_one_letter_code
_entity_poly.pdbx_strand_id
1 'polypeptide(L)'
;MFDAEPIHGKGSFIRALPRSGRVLDVGCGNGSPAFFRSMRPDIYYVGVDVDDCNQPGDPSEHADEYVVCPPKEFAATLESYAGQMDAVVSTHNLEHCDEPERVIDAMVSALRPGGRLYLAFPCEESVHFPKRAGCLNFFDDRTHQRVPSWRSTLEALSARGCEFEFKAKRYRPCPLWIRGLLFEPVSMLRRQVIPGATWALYGFESVIWVRKPALPVVLGNWGPQEARVGEGVNIQPSGESAIWIQAQNVTGFGETWVEFGEYRAVAPAMVYPDVITTSVPNIILDNAGDYQVSIVESSGRRTAVGTLVVTDR
;
A
#
# COMPACT_ATOMS: atom_id res chain seq x y z
N MET A 1 -14.85 -13.71 20.45
CA MET A 1 -14.92 -14.82 19.49
C MET A 1 -14.08 -14.37 18.31
N PHE A 2 -12.95 -15.02 18.03
CA PHE A 2 -11.99 -14.55 17.02
C PHE A 2 -12.68 -14.42 15.66
N ASP A 3 -12.96 -13.21 15.22
CA ASP A 3 -13.28 -12.97 13.82
C ASP A 3 -12.00 -13.25 13.03
N ALA A 4 -11.97 -14.44 12.41
CA ALA A 4 -10.85 -14.87 11.59
C ALA A 4 -10.80 -13.98 10.34
N GLU A 5 -10.02 -12.92 10.43
CA GLU A 5 -9.75 -12.01 9.32
C GLU A 5 -8.95 -12.75 8.23
N PRO A 6 -9.30 -12.62 6.93
CA PRO A 6 -8.54 -13.23 5.87
C PRO A 6 -7.11 -12.68 5.81
N ILE A 7 -6.11 -13.56 5.65
CA ILE A 7 -4.68 -13.17 5.54
C ILE A 7 -4.45 -12.11 4.45
N HIS A 8 -5.22 -12.15 3.36
CA HIS A 8 -5.15 -11.18 2.27
C HIS A 8 -6.40 -10.29 2.17
N GLY A 9 -7.13 -10.11 3.28
CA GLY A 9 -8.30 -9.24 3.35
C GLY A 9 -7.95 -7.77 3.62
N LYS A 10 -8.98 -6.90 3.58
CA LYS A 10 -8.85 -5.45 3.75
C LYS A 10 -8.07 -5.06 5.01
N GLY A 11 -8.39 -5.59 6.19
CA GLY A 11 -7.68 -5.16 7.39
C GLY A 11 -6.29 -5.79 7.55
N SER A 12 -6.02 -6.98 7.00
CA SER A 12 -4.63 -7.46 6.88
C SER A 12 -3.79 -6.55 6.00
N PHE A 13 -4.35 -6.01 4.92
CA PHE A 13 -3.69 -5.00 4.10
C PHE A 13 -3.41 -3.72 4.90
N ILE A 14 -4.41 -3.19 5.59
CA ILE A 14 -4.31 -1.96 6.42
C ILE A 14 -3.28 -2.10 7.54
N ARG A 15 -3.25 -3.24 8.24
CA ARG A 15 -2.25 -3.50 9.29
C ARG A 15 -0.83 -3.54 8.75
N ALA A 16 -0.64 -3.97 7.50
CA ALA A 16 0.66 -4.05 6.85
C ALA A 16 1.15 -2.72 6.24
N LEU A 17 0.39 -1.63 6.40
CA LEU A 17 0.79 -0.30 5.91
C LEU A 17 1.88 0.33 6.78
N PRO A 18 2.74 1.20 6.22
CA PRO A 18 3.76 1.91 6.99
C PRO A 18 3.13 2.76 8.12
N ARG A 19 3.94 3.09 9.14
CA ARG A 19 3.50 3.98 10.23
C ARG A 19 3.14 5.35 9.68
N SER A 20 2.06 5.93 10.20
CA SER A 20 1.56 7.25 9.81
C SER A 20 1.34 7.43 8.30
N GLY A 21 0.99 6.34 7.61
CA GLY A 21 0.79 6.37 6.17
C GLY A 21 -0.46 7.16 5.76
N ARG A 22 -0.44 7.74 4.56
CA ARG A 22 -1.60 8.37 3.90
C ARG A 22 -2.36 7.34 3.08
N VAL A 23 -3.66 7.19 3.35
CA VAL A 23 -4.52 6.21 2.67
C VAL A 23 -5.72 6.88 2.04
N LEU A 24 -5.97 6.55 0.78
CA LEU A 24 -7.17 6.92 0.05
C LEU A 24 -8.12 5.72 -0.05
N ASP A 25 -9.31 5.84 0.53
CA ASP A 25 -10.38 4.84 0.49
C ASP A 25 -11.45 5.25 -0.53
N VAL A 26 -11.49 4.53 -1.65
CA VAL A 26 -12.24 4.87 -2.87
C VAL A 26 -13.54 4.08 -2.92
N GLY A 27 -14.66 4.80 -2.82
CA GLY A 27 -15.97 4.21 -2.54
C GLY A 27 -16.00 3.73 -1.09
N CYS A 28 -15.66 4.63 -0.17
CA CYS A 28 -15.44 4.29 1.23
C CYS A 28 -16.70 3.72 1.91
N GLY A 29 -17.89 4.10 1.47
CA GLY A 29 -19.17 3.59 1.95
C GLY A 29 -19.33 3.65 3.46
N ASN A 30 -20.25 2.84 3.97
CA ASN A 30 -20.75 2.95 5.32
C ASN A 30 -19.75 2.42 6.36
N GLY A 31 -19.35 3.27 7.32
CA GLY A 31 -18.56 2.85 8.48
C GLY A 31 -17.11 2.46 8.19
N SER A 32 -16.63 2.62 6.94
CA SER A 32 -15.21 2.41 6.62
C SER A 32 -14.30 3.41 7.36
N PRO A 33 -14.61 4.71 7.48
CA PRO A 33 -13.79 5.63 8.28
C PRO A 33 -13.59 5.15 9.72
N ALA A 34 -14.67 4.74 10.39
CA ALA A 34 -14.62 4.20 11.75
C ALA A 34 -13.79 2.89 11.82
N PHE A 35 -13.95 2.01 10.83
CA PHE A 35 -13.16 0.77 10.73
C PHE A 35 -11.66 1.07 10.62
N PHE A 36 -11.26 1.99 9.74
CA PHE A 36 -9.86 2.40 9.59
C PHE A 36 -9.30 2.99 10.89
N ARG A 37 -9.99 3.94 11.52
CA ARG A 37 -9.56 4.55 12.80
C ARG A 37 -9.44 3.54 13.93
N SER A 38 -10.36 2.58 14.00
CA SER A 38 -10.31 1.52 15.02
C SER A 38 -9.08 0.62 14.88
N MET A 39 -8.60 0.42 13.65
CA MET A 39 -7.50 -0.50 13.35
C MET A 39 -6.14 0.19 13.33
N ARG A 40 -6.08 1.41 12.80
CA ARG A 40 -4.85 2.18 12.57
C ARG A 40 -5.13 3.67 12.81
N PRO A 41 -5.24 4.10 14.07
CA PRO A 41 -5.51 5.50 14.42
C PRO A 41 -4.39 6.46 13.99
N ASP A 42 -3.21 5.95 13.65
CA ASP A 42 -2.07 6.73 13.18
C ASP A 42 -2.13 7.07 11.68
N ILE A 43 -2.98 6.40 10.90
CA ILE A 43 -3.11 6.65 9.45
C ILE A 43 -3.80 8.00 9.21
N TYR A 44 -3.27 8.73 8.22
CA TYR A 44 -3.97 9.87 7.63
C TYR A 44 -4.97 9.35 6.60
N TYR A 45 -6.26 9.37 6.93
CA TYR A 45 -7.33 8.76 6.16
C TYR A 45 -8.07 9.78 5.30
N VAL A 46 -8.17 9.47 4.01
CA VAL A 46 -8.95 10.21 3.01
C VAL A 46 -10.05 9.29 2.48
N GLY A 47 -11.31 9.60 2.76
CA GLY A 47 -12.46 8.88 2.21
C GLY A 47 -13.08 9.65 1.05
N VAL A 48 -13.30 8.97 -0.09
CA VAL A 48 -14.01 9.54 -1.24
C VAL A 48 -15.20 8.65 -1.59
N ASP A 49 -16.38 9.24 -1.70
CA ASP A 49 -17.61 8.55 -2.09
C ASP A 49 -18.51 9.43 -2.97
N VAL A 50 -19.55 8.83 -3.55
CA VAL A 50 -20.57 9.54 -4.33
C VAL A 50 -21.74 10.02 -3.48
N ASP A 51 -21.89 9.47 -2.28
CA ASP A 51 -22.94 9.84 -1.34
C ASP A 51 -22.49 9.63 0.11
N ASP A 52 -23.11 10.34 1.04
CA ASP A 52 -22.89 10.18 2.48
C ASP A 52 -23.78 9.05 3.02
N CYS A 53 -23.39 7.80 2.73
CA CYS A 53 -24.21 6.65 3.06
C CYS A 53 -23.93 6.16 4.51
N ASN A 54 -24.99 6.09 5.33
CA ASN A 54 -25.12 5.42 6.63
C ASN A 54 -23.87 5.41 7.54
N GLN A 55 -23.24 6.56 7.76
CA GLN A 55 -22.19 6.67 8.76
C GLN A 55 -22.78 6.56 10.18
N PRO A 56 -22.11 5.88 11.13
CA PRO A 56 -22.60 5.76 12.51
C PRO A 56 -22.53 7.08 13.30
N GLY A 57 -21.96 8.13 12.69
CA GLY A 57 -21.77 9.48 13.22
C GLY A 57 -21.29 10.40 12.10
N ASP A 58 -20.79 11.59 12.44
CA ASP A 58 -20.19 12.49 11.46
C ASP A 58 -18.89 11.85 10.90
N PRO A 59 -18.78 11.58 9.60
CA PRO A 59 -17.57 10.97 9.03
C PRO A 59 -16.29 11.76 9.30
N SER A 60 -16.38 13.07 9.53
CA SER A 60 -15.23 13.90 9.92
C SER A 60 -14.65 13.56 11.31
N GLU A 61 -15.40 12.86 12.17
CA GLU A 61 -14.87 12.33 13.43
C GLU A 61 -13.88 11.18 13.21
N HIS A 62 -13.94 10.55 12.05
CA HIS A 62 -13.19 9.34 11.73
C HIS A 62 -12.34 9.46 10.46
N ALA A 63 -12.45 10.55 9.72
CA ALA A 63 -11.64 10.82 8.54
C ALA A 63 -10.83 12.10 8.71
N ASP A 64 -9.60 12.13 8.21
CA ASP A 64 -8.82 13.38 8.12
C ASP A 64 -9.31 14.24 6.95
N GLU A 65 -9.73 13.59 5.85
CA GLU A 65 -10.45 14.19 4.74
C GLU A 65 -11.62 13.30 4.34
N TYR A 66 -12.80 13.88 4.13
CA TYR A 66 -13.99 13.17 3.63
C TYR A 66 -14.60 13.96 2.48
N VAL A 67 -14.64 13.37 1.29
CA VAL A 67 -15.07 14.03 0.06
C VAL A 67 -16.24 13.28 -0.55
N VAL A 68 -17.39 13.96 -0.64
CA VAL A 68 -18.56 13.49 -1.38
C VAL A 68 -18.59 14.21 -2.72
N CYS A 69 -18.61 13.48 -3.83
CA CYS A 69 -18.57 14.06 -5.18
C CYS A 69 -19.53 13.33 -6.14
N PRO A 70 -20.12 14.01 -7.13
CA PRO A 70 -21.01 13.36 -8.09
C PRO A 70 -20.29 12.23 -8.88
N PRO A 71 -20.99 11.17 -9.32
CA PRO A 71 -20.39 10.06 -10.09
C PRO A 71 -19.55 10.50 -11.31
N LYS A 72 -19.99 11.57 -11.99
CA LYS A 72 -19.29 12.15 -13.16
C LYS A 72 -17.95 12.80 -12.82
N GLU A 73 -17.77 13.24 -11.59
CA GLU A 73 -16.55 13.90 -11.10
C GLU A 73 -15.65 12.93 -10.34
N PHE A 74 -16.16 11.74 -9.97
CA PHE A 74 -15.49 10.78 -9.10
C PHE A 74 -14.04 10.47 -9.52
N ALA A 75 -13.82 10.12 -10.80
CA ALA A 75 -12.47 9.86 -11.29
C ALA A 75 -11.56 11.11 -11.24
N ALA A 76 -12.10 12.30 -11.55
CA ALA A 76 -11.35 13.56 -11.49
C ALA A 76 -10.98 13.94 -10.04
N THR A 77 -11.87 13.67 -9.08
CA THR A 77 -11.59 13.83 -7.65
C THR A 77 -10.43 12.95 -7.23
N LEU A 78 -10.41 11.67 -7.64
CA LEU A 78 -9.30 10.76 -7.36
C LEU A 78 -7.99 11.21 -8.03
N GLU A 79 -8.04 11.74 -9.25
CA GLU A 79 -6.88 12.28 -9.98
C GLU A 79 -6.21 13.44 -9.23
N SER A 80 -6.95 14.21 -8.42
CA SER A 80 -6.39 15.31 -7.62
C SER A 80 -5.41 14.83 -6.53
N TYR A 81 -5.42 13.54 -6.19
CA TYR A 81 -4.52 12.90 -5.23
C TYR A 81 -3.27 12.28 -5.87
N ALA A 82 -2.99 12.54 -7.15
CA ALA A 82 -1.86 11.98 -7.90
C ALA A 82 -0.52 12.04 -7.12
N GLY A 83 0.11 10.87 -6.92
CA GLY A 83 1.42 10.74 -6.28
C GLY A 83 1.47 10.99 -4.77
N GLN A 84 0.34 11.12 -4.08
CA GLN A 84 0.28 11.55 -2.67
C GLN A 84 0.04 10.41 -1.68
N MET A 85 -0.39 9.24 -2.15
CA MET A 85 -0.90 8.18 -1.30
C MET A 85 0.09 7.03 -1.12
N ASP A 86 0.26 6.60 0.13
CA ASP A 86 1.05 5.42 0.47
C ASP A 86 0.27 4.14 0.18
N ALA A 87 -1.05 4.21 0.34
CA ALA A 87 -1.94 3.19 -0.13
C ALA A 87 -3.28 3.72 -0.64
N VAL A 88 -3.89 2.93 -1.52
CA VAL A 88 -5.25 3.11 -2.00
C VAL A 88 -6.02 1.83 -1.69
N VAL A 89 -7.26 1.97 -1.24
CA VAL A 89 -8.17 0.86 -0.96
C VAL A 89 -9.45 1.10 -1.73
N SER A 90 -9.97 0.08 -2.41
CA SER A 90 -11.29 0.13 -3.01
C SER A 90 -11.97 -1.23 -2.88
N THR A 91 -13.12 -1.26 -2.21
CA THR A 91 -13.81 -2.48 -1.82
C THR A 91 -15.26 -2.38 -2.25
N HIS A 92 -15.69 -3.24 -3.17
CA HIS A 92 -17.04 -3.24 -3.74
C HIS A 92 -17.47 -1.88 -4.27
N ASN A 93 -16.62 -1.31 -5.13
CA ASN A 93 -16.84 0.01 -5.74
C ASN A 93 -16.78 -0.03 -7.27
N LEU A 94 -15.92 -0.87 -7.87
CA LEU A 94 -15.73 -0.90 -9.32
C LEU A 94 -17.02 -1.25 -10.09
N GLU A 95 -17.87 -2.06 -9.49
CA GLU A 95 -19.16 -2.47 -10.02
C GLU A 95 -20.21 -1.35 -10.03
N HIS A 96 -19.99 -0.29 -9.27
CA HIS A 96 -20.83 0.91 -9.21
C HIS A 96 -20.29 2.06 -10.09
N CYS A 97 -19.07 1.95 -10.62
CA CYS A 97 -18.43 3.02 -11.38
C CYS A 97 -18.95 3.11 -12.82
N ASP A 98 -19.22 4.34 -13.28
CA ASP A 98 -19.57 4.63 -14.69
C ASP A 98 -18.39 4.30 -15.63
N GLU A 99 -17.17 4.68 -15.21
CA GLU A 99 -15.91 4.57 -15.96
C GLU A 99 -14.86 3.76 -15.17
N PRO A 100 -15.03 2.45 -14.96
CA PRO A 100 -14.17 1.66 -14.05
C PRO A 100 -12.69 1.65 -14.46
N GLU A 101 -12.37 1.70 -15.75
CA GLU A 101 -10.99 1.77 -16.22
C GLU A 101 -10.31 3.10 -15.82
N ARG A 102 -11.02 4.22 -15.96
CA ARG A 102 -10.53 5.54 -15.54
C ARG A 102 -10.39 5.64 -14.02
N VAL A 103 -11.27 4.98 -13.27
CA VAL A 103 -11.14 4.87 -11.81
C VAL A 103 -9.89 4.06 -11.44
N ILE A 104 -9.60 2.96 -12.14
CA ILE A 104 -8.33 2.22 -11.96
C ILE A 104 -7.12 3.09 -12.28
N ASP A 105 -7.18 3.90 -13.36
CA ASP A 105 -6.15 4.89 -13.68
C ASP A 105 -5.92 5.86 -12.53
N ALA A 106 -7.00 6.48 -12.04
CA ALA A 106 -6.93 7.48 -10.99
C ALA A 106 -6.39 6.88 -9.68
N MET A 107 -6.81 5.67 -9.31
CA MET A 107 -6.29 4.95 -8.15
C MET A 107 -4.79 4.68 -8.25
N VAL A 108 -4.30 4.19 -9.40
CA VAL A 108 -2.87 3.95 -9.58
C VAL A 108 -2.08 5.26 -9.66
N SER A 109 -2.66 6.31 -10.23
CA SER A 109 -2.07 7.65 -10.28
C SER A 109 -1.90 8.23 -8.87
N ALA A 110 -2.91 8.10 -8.01
CA ALA A 110 -2.91 8.59 -6.62
C ALA A 110 -1.77 8.01 -5.77
N LEU A 111 -1.34 6.79 -6.06
CA LEU A 111 -0.20 6.18 -5.38
C LEU A 111 1.10 6.91 -5.66
N ARG A 112 1.89 7.17 -4.61
CA ARG A 112 3.32 7.45 -4.76
C ARG A 112 4.06 6.23 -5.34
N PRO A 113 5.26 6.38 -5.92
CA PRO A 113 6.11 5.23 -6.27
C PRO A 113 6.32 4.30 -5.08
N GLY A 114 6.15 2.99 -5.27
CA GLY A 114 6.19 2.00 -4.18
C GLY A 114 4.92 1.91 -3.33
N GLY A 115 3.93 2.79 -3.54
CA GLY A 115 2.63 2.74 -2.87
C GLY A 115 1.84 1.48 -3.24
N ARG A 116 0.90 1.08 -2.38
CA ARG A 116 0.17 -0.20 -2.50
C ARG A 116 -1.33 0.01 -2.75
N LEU A 117 -1.94 -0.81 -3.58
CA LEU A 117 -3.38 -0.78 -3.85
C LEU A 117 -4.03 -2.12 -3.44
N TYR A 118 -5.10 -2.02 -2.65
CA TYR A 118 -6.03 -3.11 -2.38
C TYR A 118 -7.29 -2.93 -3.22
N LEU A 119 -7.66 -3.97 -3.96
CA LEU A 119 -8.92 -4.05 -4.69
C LEU A 119 -9.69 -5.31 -4.29
N ALA A 120 -10.96 -5.13 -3.97
CA ALA A 120 -11.91 -6.23 -3.83
C ALA A 120 -13.22 -5.91 -4.56
N PHE A 121 -13.74 -6.87 -5.31
CA PHE A 121 -14.99 -6.71 -6.08
C PHE A 121 -15.67 -8.08 -6.31
N PRO A 122 -16.97 -8.12 -6.64
CA PRO A 122 -17.68 -9.35 -6.93
C PRO A 122 -17.03 -10.13 -8.09
N CYS A 123 -16.92 -11.45 -7.95
CA CYS A 123 -16.47 -12.32 -9.02
C CYS A 123 -17.52 -12.40 -10.13
N GLU A 124 -17.07 -12.68 -11.35
CA GLU A 124 -17.95 -12.80 -12.52
C GLU A 124 -19.01 -13.90 -12.32
N GLU A 125 -18.67 -14.96 -11.61
CA GLU A 125 -19.55 -16.09 -11.32
C GLU A 125 -20.71 -15.75 -10.38
N SER A 126 -20.63 -14.62 -9.66
CA SER A 126 -21.65 -14.19 -8.69
C SER A 126 -23.01 -13.92 -9.32
N VAL A 127 -23.08 -13.66 -10.64
CA VAL A 127 -24.34 -13.53 -11.39
C VAL A 127 -25.19 -14.81 -11.35
N HIS A 128 -24.56 -15.97 -11.08
CA HIS A 128 -25.22 -17.28 -11.01
C HIS A 128 -25.44 -17.77 -9.58
N PHE A 129 -25.01 -17.02 -8.56
CA PHE A 129 -25.17 -17.45 -7.17
C PHE A 129 -26.62 -17.33 -6.69
N PRO A 130 -27.02 -18.01 -5.61
CA PRO A 130 -28.32 -17.79 -4.99
C PRO A 130 -28.46 -16.35 -4.49
N LYS A 131 -29.67 -15.80 -4.61
CA LYS A 131 -29.99 -14.49 -4.02
C LYS A 131 -30.02 -14.57 -2.49
N ARG A 132 -29.39 -13.60 -1.83
CA ARG A 132 -29.38 -13.44 -0.36
C ARG A 132 -29.38 -11.96 0.02
N ALA A 133 -30.12 -11.62 1.09
CA ALA A 133 -29.96 -10.33 1.73
C ALA A 133 -28.50 -10.17 2.22
N GLY A 134 -27.93 -8.98 2.02
CA GLY A 134 -26.49 -8.72 2.20
C GLY A 134 -25.63 -9.07 0.98
N CYS A 135 -26.24 -9.18 -0.21
CA CYS A 135 -25.62 -9.32 -1.53
C CYS A 135 -24.77 -10.58 -1.70
N LEU A 136 -25.35 -11.68 -2.21
CA LEU A 136 -24.58 -12.88 -2.61
C LEU A 136 -24.60 -13.09 -4.12
N ASN A 137 -25.69 -12.68 -4.78
CA ASN A 137 -25.75 -12.61 -6.22
C ASN A 137 -25.49 -11.16 -6.64
N PHE A 138 -24.76 -10.96 -7.75
CA PHE A 138 -24.52 -9.63 -8.31
C PHE A 138 -25.80 -8.79 -8.47
N PHE A 139 -26.91 -9.40 -8.85
CA PHE A 139 -28.20 -8.75 -9.05
C PHE A 139 -29.05 -8.63 -7.77
N ASP A 140 -28.47 -8.85 -6.59
CA ASP A 140 -29.12 -8.54 -5.31
C ASP A 140 -29.06 -7.05 -5.00
N ASP A 141 -28.03 -6.36 -5.47
CA ASP A 141 -27.90 -4.90 -5.43
C ASP A 141 -28.37 -4.29 -6.76
N ARG A 142 -29.25 -3.29 -6.69
CA ARG A 142 -29.80 -2.62 -7.88
C ARG A 142 -28.91 -1.47 -8.37
N THR A 143 -27.95 -1.04 -7.56
CA THR A 143 -27.02 0.05 -7.88
C THR A 143 -25.79 -0.47 -8.64
N HIS A 144 -25.57 -1.79 -8.68
CA HIS A 144 -24.56 -2.40 -9.53
C HIS A 144 -24.82 -2.13 -11.01
N GLN A 145 -23.82 -1.60 -11.69
CA GLN A 145 -23.90 -1.23 -13.10
C GLN A 145 -23.31 -2.30 -14.02
N ARG A 146 -22.10 -2.78 -13.67
CA ARG A 146 -21.35 -3.73 -14.52
C ARG A 146 -20.56 -4.71 -13.67
N VAL A 147 -20.61 -5.98 -14.06
CA VAL A 147 -19.80 -7.03 -13.44
C VAL A 147 -18.33 -6.74 -13.74
N PRO A 148 -17.47 -6.52 -12.72
CA PRO A 148 -16.06 -6.24 -12.95
C PRO A 148 -15.36 -7.46 -13.54
N SER A 149 -14.60 -7.25 -14.62
CA SER A 149 -13.91 -8.34 -15.31
C SER A 149 -12.56 -8.62 -14.67
N TRP A 150 -12.34 -9.85 -14.19
CA TRP A 150 -11.07 -10.27 -13.61
C TRP A 150 -9.89 -10.03 -14.57
N ARG A 151 -10.03 -10.49 -15.82
CA ARG A 151 -8.98 -10.38 -16.84
C ARG A 151 -8.65 -8.92 -17.15
N SER A 152 -9.66 -8.11 -17.41
CA SER A 152 -9.48 -6.71 -17.82
C SER A 152 -8.87 -5.88 -16.69
N THR A 153 -9.26 -6.14 -15.43
CA THR A 153 -8.64 -5.50 -14.26
C THR A 153 -7.16 -5.85 -14.13
N LEU A 154 -6.78 -7.13 -14.30
CA LEU A 154 -5.37 -7.53 -14.26
C LEU A 154 -4.55 -6.91 -15.40
N GLU A 155 -5.10 -6.88 -16.62
CA GLU A 155 -4.47 -6.26 -17.79
C GLU A 155 -4.27 -4.76 -17.58
N ALA A 156 -5.28 -4.07 -17.04
CA ALA A 156 -5.19 -2.66 -16.68
C ALA A 156 -4.06 -2.40 -15.68
N LEU A 157 -4.02 -3.13 -14.56
CA LEU A 157 -2.97 -2.96 -13.56
C LEU A 157 -1.57 -3.28 -14.15
N SER A 158 -1.46 -4.32 -14.97
CA SER A 158 -0.20 -4.70 -15.62
C SER A 158 0.29 -3.65 -16.61
N ALA A 159 -0.61 -3.07 -17.40
CA ALA A 159 -0.29 -2.01 -18.36
C ALA A 159 0.27 -0.74 -17.69
N ARG A 160 -0.01 -0.56 -16.39
CA ARG A 160 0.49 0.54 -15.55
C ARG A 160 1.78 0.17 -14.80
N GLY A 161 2.36 -1.00 -15.10
CA GLY A 161 3.59 -1.49 -14.50
C GLY A 161 3.43 -1.98 -13.06
N CYS A 162 2.20 -2.15 -12.56
CA CYS A 162 1.98 -2.60 -11.18
C CYS A 162 2.50 -4.02 -10.96
N GLU A 163 3.16 -4.21 -9.83
CA GLU A 163 3.66 -5.51 -9.37
C GLU A 163 2.58 -6.18 -8.50
N PHE A 164 2.23 -7.44 -8.80
CA PHE A 164 1.22 -8.16 -8.02
C PHE A 164 1.84 -8.80 -6.78
N GLU A 165 1.45 -8.31 -5.61
CA GLU A 165 1.81 -8.92 -4.32
C GLU A 165 0.89 -10.10 -3.99
N PHE A 166 -0.39 -10.00 -4.35
CA PHE A 166 -1.39 -11.05 -4.18
C PHE A 166 -2.50 -10.90 -5.20
N LYS A 167 -3.04 -12.02 -5.70
CA LYS A 167 -4.25 -12.02 -6.52
C LYS A 167 -4.98 -13.35 -6.38
N ALA A 168 -6.28 -13.30 -6.08
CA ALA A 168 -7.14 -14.46 -6.05
C ALA A 168 -8.50 -14.14 -6.66
N LYS A 169 -8.81 -14.79 -7.78
CA LYS A 169 -10.18 -14.82 -8.30
C LYS A 169 -11.00 -15.70 -7.36
N ARG A 170 -12.18 -15.22 -6.92
CA ARG A 170 -13.04 -15.96 -5.98
C ARG A 170 -12.27 -16.39 -4.73
N TYR A 171 -11.77 -15.43 -3.97
CA TYR A 171 -10.97 -15.67 -2.77
C TYR A 171 -11.79 -16.41 -1.70
N ARG A 172 -11.27 -17.55 -1.24
CA ARG A 172 -11.94 -18.45 -0.26
C ARG A 172 -10.99 -18.77 0.89
N PRO A 173 -10.74 -17.83 1.81
CA PRO A 173 -9.85 -18.06 2.94
C PRO A 173 -10.35 -19.23 3.79
N CYS A 174 -9.50 -20.26 3.99
CA CYS A 174 -9.90 -21.55 4.55
C CYS A 174 -10.71 -21.46 5.87
N PRO A 175 -10.33 -20.63 6.88
CA PRO A 175 -11.11 -20.54 8.11
C PRO A 175 -12.54 -20.04 7.91
N LEU A 176 -12.73 -19.02 7.06
CA LEU A 176 -14.07 -18.50 6.76
C LEU A 176 -14.85 -19.42 5.83
N TRP A 177 -14.18 -20.12 4.92
CA TRP A 177 -14.80 -21.13 4.07
C TRP A 177 -15.38 -22.28 4.91
N ILE A 178 -14.61 -22.80 5.88
CA ILE A 178 -15.10 -23.83 6.83
C ILE A 178 -16.30 -23.30 7.62
N ARG A 179 -16.22 -22.06 8.13
CA ARG A 179 -17.35 -21.41 8.80
C ARG A 179 -18.57 -21.32 7.88
N GLY A 180 -18.37 -20.94 6.63
CA GLY A 180 -19.43 -20.88 5.63
C GLY A 180 -20.09 -22.24 5.40
N LEU A 181 -19.30 -23.31 5.27
CA LEU A 181 -19.82 -24.67 5.12
C LEU A 181 -20.70 -25.09 6.31
N LEU A 182 -20.26 -24.80 7.54
CA LEU A 182 -21.00 -25.15 8.76
C LEU A 182 -22.32 -24.40 8.90
N PHE A 183 -22.37 -23.15 8.47
CA PHE A 183 -23.53 -22.29 8.68
C PHE A 183 -24.37 -22.02 7.42
N GLU A 184 -24.04 -22.61 6.28
CA GLU A 184 -24.83 -22.45 5.04
C GLU A 184 -26.30 -22.85 5.21
N PRO A 185 -26.68 -23.93 5.92
CA PRO A 185 -28.09 -24.23 6.15
C PRO A 185 -28.85 -23.08 6.84
N VAL A 186 -28.19 -22.37 7.75
CA VAL A 186 -28.76 -21.19 8.43
C VAL A 186 -28.88 -20.02 7.45
N SER A 187 -27.86 -19.77 6.63
CA SER A 187 -27.90 -18.75 5.58
C SER A 187 -29.03 -19.00 4.57
N MET A 188 -29.21 -20.27 4.15
CA MET A 188 -30.27 -20.68 3.24
C MET A 188 -31.66 -20.48 3.85
N LEU A 189 -31.86 -20.92 5.09
CA LEU A 189 -33.14 -20.80 5.79
C LEU A 189 -33.52 -19.34 6.01
N ARG A 190 -32.55 -18.49 6.40
CA ARG A 190 -32.77 -17.05 6.63
C ARG A 190 -32.77 -16.22 5.35
N ARG A 191 -32.37 -16.80 4.21
CA ARG A 191 -32.13 -16.09 2.94
C ARG A 191 -31.23 -14.86 3.09
N GLN A 192 -30.23 -14.96 3.96
CA GLN A 192 -29.33 -13.86 4.31
C GLN A 192 -27.88 -14.37 4.39
N VAL A 193 -26.92 -13.56 3.95
CA VAL A 193 -25.50 -13.87 4.09
C VAL A 193 -25.08 -13.90 5.56
N ILE A 194 -24.16 -14.78 5.88
CA ILE A 194 -23.43 -14.76 7.16
C ILE A 194 -22.15 -13.97 6.89
N PRO A 195 -21.92 -12.84 7.60
CA PRO A 195 -20.80 -11.93 7.33
C PRO A 195 -19.47 -12.66 7.16
N GLY A 196 -18.79 -12.42 6.03
CA GLY A 196 -17.56 -13.08 5.61
C GLY A 196 -17.67 -14.57 5.26
N ALA A 197 -18.52 -15.34 5.97
CA ALA A 197 -18.58 -16.80 5.85
C ALA A 197 -19.28 -17.27 4.58
N THR A 198 -20.47 -16.71 4.27
CA THR A 198 -21.21 -17.07 3.05
C THR A 198 -20.42 -16.62 1.82
N TRP A 199 -19.84 -15.42 1.83
CA TRP A 199 -19.00 -14.94 0.73
C TRP A 199 -17.76 -15.81 0.52
N ALA A 200 -17.05 -16.20 1.59
CA ALA A 200 -15.94 -17.13 1.49
C ALA A 200 -16.36 -18.53 1.04
N LEU A 201 -17.55 -19.01 1.42
CA LEU A 201 -18.08 -20.28 0.92
C LEU A 201 -18.28 -20.24 -0.59
N TYR A 202 -18.93 -19.22 -1.14
CA TYR A 202 -19.19 -19.15 -2.58
C TYR A 202 -18.00 -18.62 -3.39
N GLY A 203 -17.03 -17.99 -2.72
CA GLY A 203 -15.96 -17.22 -3.35
C GLY A 203 -16.53 -16.01 -4.06
N PHE A 204 -17.37 -15.24 -3.35
CA PHE A 204 -18.05 -14.06 -3.90
C PHE A 204 -17.07 -13.01 -4.37
N GLU A 205 -15.98 -12.78 -3.64
CA GLU A 205 -15.06 -11.67 -3.90
C GLU A 205 -13.85 -12.13 -4.70
N SER A 206 -13.40 -11.32 -5.64
CA SER A 206 -12.03 -11.37 -6.16
C SER A 206 -11.20 -10.32 -5.44
N VAL A 207 -9.98 -10.68 -5.04
CA VAL A 207 -9.10 -9.81 -4.25
C VAL A 207 -7.76 -9.67 -4.94
N ILE A 208 -7.25 -8.44 -5.01
CA ILE A 208 -5.98 -8.08 -5.64
C ILE A 208 -5.23 -7.11 -4.72
N TRP A 209 -3.96 -7.41 -4.46
CA TRP A 209 -3.00 -6.47 -3.88
C TRP A 209 -1.92 -6.22 -4.92
N VAL A 210 -1.70 -4.94 -5.23
CA VAL A 210 -0.60 -4.54 -6.10
C VAL A 210 0.26 -3.47 -5.47
N ARG A 211 1.48 -3.35 -5.97
CA ARG A 211 2.41 -2.27 -5.67
C ARG A 211 2.68 -1.48 -6.94
N LYS A 212 2.60 -0.15 -6.85
CA LYS A 212 3.09 0.73 -7.91
C LYS A 212 4.62 0.63 -7.93
N PRO A 213 5.26 0.44 -9.10
CA PRO A 213 6.70 0.26 -9.17
C PRO A 213 7.40 1.47 -8.54
N ALA A 214 8.42 1.19 -7.74
CA ALA A 214 9.29 2.23 -7.24
C ALA A 214 10.12 2.79 -8.40
N LEU A 215 10.38 4.10 -8.40
CA LEU A 215 11.27 4.69 -9.38
C LEU A 215 12.71 4.18 -9.14
N PRO A 216 13.48 3.91 -10.20
CA PRO A 216 14.89 3.53 -10.05
C PRO A 216 15.67 4.67 -9.42
N VAL A 217 16.55 4.34 -8.48
CA VAL A 217 17.44 5.33 -7.87
C VAL A 217 18.44 5.79 -8.92
N VAL A 218 18.53 7.09 -9.12
CA VAL A 218 19.52 7.67 -10.03
C VAL A 218 20.62 8.29 -9.17
N LEU A 219 21.80 7.67 -9.20
CA LEU A 219 22.95 8.14 -8.44
C LEU A 219 23.70 9.23 -9.20
N GLY A 220 24.10 10.27 -8.47
CA GLY A 220 25.02 11.31 -8.92
C GLY A 220 26.40 11.13 -8.29
N ASN A 221 27.04 12.24 -7.93
CA ASN A 221 28.29 12.19 -7.19
C ASN A 221 28.05 11.80 -5.73
N TRP A 222 29.08 11.25 -5.09
CA TRP A 222 29.04 10.95 -3.67
C TRP A 222 30.45 11.05 -3.11
N GLY A 223 30.56 11.30 -1.82
CA GLY A 223 31.85 11.28 -1.17
C GLY A 223 31.81 11.60 0.31
N PRO A 224 32.99 11.56 0.96
CA PRO A 224 34.27 11.17 0.36
C PRO A 224 34.34 9.67 -0.01
N GLN A 225 35.14 9.34 -1.02
CA GLN A 225 35.34 7.96 -1.53
C GLN A 225 36.66 7.35 -1.04
N GLU A 226 37.51 8.16 -0.42
CA GLU A 226 38.80 7.76 0.14
C GLU A 226 38.91 8.32 1.56
N ALA A 227 39.56 7.56 2.44
CA ALA A 227 39.88 7.93 3.81
C ALA A 227 41.24 7.35 4.23
N ARG A 228 41.79 7.84 5.34
CA ARG A 228 42.98 7.27 5.97
C ARG A 228 42.67 6.77 7.35
N VAL A 229 43.36 5.70 7.77
CA VAL A 229 43.16 5.11 9.10
C VAL A 229 43.36 6.17 10.20
N GLY A 230 42.34 6.31 11.04
CA GLY A 230 42.30 7.24 12.17
C GLY A 230 42.17 8.71 11.78
N GLU A 231 41.83 9.04 10.53
CA GLU A 231 41.48 10.40 10.11
C GLU A 231 39.98 10.52 9.84
N GLY A 232 39.35 11.54 10.40
CA GLY A 232 37.92 11.80 10.18
C GLY A 232 37.66 12.32 8.77
N VAL A 233 36.53 11.93 8.19
CA VAL A 233 36.13 12.33 6.84
C VAL A 233 34.86 13.17 6.83
N ASN A 234 34.90 14.33 6.16
CA ASN A 234 33.79 15.29 6.10
C ASN A 234 33.13 15.50 7.48
N ILE A 235 33.96 15.91 8.44
CA ILE A 235 33.62 16.01 9.86
C ILE A 235 32.48 17.02 10.06
N GLN A 236 31.42 16.57 10.72
CA GLN A 236 30.25 17.39 11.05
C GLN A 236 30.51 18.23 12.32
N PRO A 237 29.70 19.27 12.61
CA PRO A 237 29.84 20.05 13.85
C PRO A 237 29.76 19.21 15.14
N SER A 238 29.15 18.02 15.09
CA SER A 238 29.13 17.04 16.19
C SER A 238 30.47 16.32 16.41
N GLY A 239 31.42 16.44 15.48
CA GLY A 239 32.70 15.72 15.46
C GLY A 239 32.65 14.37 14.73
N GLU A 240 31.48 13.92 14.28
CA GLU A 240 31.34 12.66 13.56
C GLU A 240 31.77 12.78 12.09
N SER A 241 32.34 11.71 11.55
CA SER A 241 32.61 11.60 10.11
C SER A 241 31.34 11.27 9.36
N ALA A 242 31.18 11.80 8.14
CA ALA A 242 29.98 11.61 7.34
C ALA A 242 30.28 11.42 5.86
N ILE A 243 29.35 10.80 5.14
CA ILE A 243 29.34 10.80 3.66
C ILE A 243 28.03 11.41 3.16
N TRP A 244 28.10 12.01 1.97
CA TRP A 244 26.95 12.48 1.21
C TRP A 244 26.86 11.72 -0.10
N ILE A 245 25.63 11.44 -0.54
CA ILE A 245 25.33 10.66 -1.74
C ILE A 245 24.26 11.42 -2.52
N GLN A 246 24.61 12.01 -3.67
CA GLN A 246 23.60 12.59 -4.55
C GLN A 246 22.78 11.46 -5.15
N ALA A 247 21.48 11.53 -4.95
CA ALA A 247 20.56 10.51 -5.41
C ALA A 247 19.20 11.14 -5.69
N GLN A 248 18.62 10.81 -6.84
CA GLN A 248 17.25 11.17 -7.18
C GLN A 248 16.33 9.96 -7.03
N ASN A 249 15.02 10.22 -6.99
CA ASN A 249 13.99 9.21 -6.74
C ASN A 249 14.14 8.52 -5.37
N VAL A 250 14.61 9.27 -4.38
CA VAL A 250 14.82 8.79 -2.99
C VAL A 250 13.72 9.23 -2.02
N THR A 251 12.79 10.08 -2.48
CA THR A 251 11.62 10.46 -1.69
C THR A 251 10.73 9.26 -1.42
N GLY A 252 10.29 9.10 -0.17
CA GLY A 252 9.41 8.00 0.23
C GLY A 252 10.13 6.71 0.65
N PHE A 253 11.47 6.71 0.73
CA PHE A 253 12.24 5.55 1.23
C PHE A 253 11.95 5.20 2.69
N GLY A 254 11.31 6.10 3.45
CA GLY A 254 11.07 5.91 4.89
C GLY A 254 12.39 5.86 5.66
N GLU A 255 12.43 5.03 6.70
CA GLU A 255 13.67 4.79 7.44
C GLU A 255 14.71 4.16 6.50
N THR A 256 15.78 4.92 6.23
CA THR A 256 16.80 4.59 5.24
C THR A 256 18.14 4.47 5.92
N TRP A 257 18.94 3.51 5.48
CA TRP A 257 20.25 3.26 6.05
C TRP A 257 21.29 3.16 4.97
N VAL A 258 22.53 3.46 5.36
CA VAL A 258 23.68 3.24 4.50
C VAL A 258 24.57 2.20 5.15
N GLU A 259 24.93 1.20 4.35
CA GLU A 259 25.80 0.09 4.73
C GLU A 259 27.17 0.26 4.10
N PHE A 260 28.18 -0.22 4.82
CA PHE A 260 29.60 -0.23 4.47
C PHE A 260 30.10 -1.68 4.59
N GLY A 261 29.93 -2.46 3.53
CA GLY A 261 30.15 -3.91 3.58
C GLY A 261 29.14 -4.59 4.52
N GLU A 262 29.64 -5.19 5.60
CA GLU A 262 28.83 -5.83 6.64
C GLU A 262 28.43 -4.87 7.78
N TYR A 263 28.98 -3.66 7.78
CA TYR A 263 28.69 -2.65 8.79
C TYR A 263 27.58 -1.70 8.32
N ARG A 264 26.95 -1.03 9.28
CA ARG A 264 25.87 -0.08 9.03
C ARG A 264 26.16 1.23 9.76
N ALA A 265 25.68 2.34 9.20
CA ALA A 265 25.71 3.64 9.87
C ALA A 265 25.11 3.58 11.28
N VAL A 266 25.53 4.50 12.15
CA VAL A 266 25.16 4.52 13.57
C VAL A 266 23.68 4.91 13.77
N ALA A 267 23.13 5.69 12.84
CA ALA A 267 21.75 6.14 12.83
C ALA A 267 21.17 6.05 11.41
N PRO A 268 19.83 6.10 11.25
CA PRO A 268 19.20 6.24 9.94
C PRO A 268 19.76 7.45 9.19
N ALA A 269 19.95 7.29 7.89
CA ALA A 269 20.40 8.35 7.01
C ALA A 269 19.34 9.44 6.89
N MET A 270 19.78 10.68 6.80
CA MET A 270 18.91 11.79 6.45
C MET A 270 18.70 11.80 4.94
N VAL A 271 17.45 11.70 4.50
CA VAL A 271 17.07 11.63 3.09
C VAL A 271 16.38 12.92 2.68
N TYR A 272 17.03 13.66 1.80
CA TYR A 272 16.48 14.83 1.12
C TYR A 272 16.15 14.46 -0.35
N PRO A 273 15.39 15.27 -1.10
CA PRO A 273 14.97 14.93 -2.46
C PRO A 273 16.09 14.58 -3.44
N ASP A 274 17.29 15.16 -3.25
CA ASP A 274 18.44 15.07 -4.15
C ASP A 274 19.74 14.57 -3.48
N VAL A 275 19.73 14.39 -2.16
CA VAL A 275 20.91 13.96 -1.40
C VAL A 275 20.54 13.12 -0.19
N ILE A 276 21.34 12.08 0.07
CA ILE A 276 21.33 11.28 1.29
C ILE A 276 22.62 11.57 2.05
N THR A 277 22.51 11.82 3.36
CA THR A 277 23.67 12.02 4.23
C THR A 277 23.61 11.08 5.43
N THR A 278 24.75 10.50 5.79
CA THR A 278 24.86 9.55 6.90
C THR A 278 26.18 9.70 7.63
N SER A 279 26.25 9.27 8.89
CA SER A 279 27.51 9.08 9.60
C SER A 279 28.26 7.85 9.07
N VAL A 280 29.59 7.92 9.10
CA VAL A 280 30.50 6.81 8.87
C VAL A 280 30.90 6.24 10.23
N PRO A 281 30.64 4.94 10.51
CA PRO A 281 31.03 4.32 11.77
C PRO A 281 32.56 4.35 11.96
N ASN A 282 33.03 4.61 13.19
CA ASN A 282 34.47 4.65 13.48
C ASN A 282 35.19 3.34 13.12
N ILE A 283 34.52 2.18 13.27
CA ILE A 283 35.10 0.89 12.88
C ILE A 283 35.55 0.84 11.41
N ILE A 284 34.92 1.62 10.52
CA ILE A 284 35.32 1.75 9.12
C ILE A 284 36.61 2.56 9.00
N LEU A 285 36.72 3.64 9.76
CA LEU A 285 37.89 4.54 9.72
C LEU A 285 39.06 4.04 10.56
N ASP A 286 38.84 3.07 11.46
CA ASP A 286 39.87 2.46 12.29
C ASP A 286 40.60 1.30 11.58
N ASN A 287 40.07 0.80 10.46
CA ASN A 287 40.60 -0.36 9.75
C ASN A 287 40.75 -0.08 8.25
N ALA A 288 41.96 -0.25 7.71
CA ALA A 288 42.19 -0.16 6.28
C ALA A 288 41.39 -1.24 5.53
N GLY A 289 40.86 -0.89 4.36
CA GLY A 289 40.07 -1.80 3.53
C GLY A 289 39.14 -1.10 2.55
N ASP A 290 38.51 -1.91 1.71
CA ASP A 290 37.58 -1.50 0.68
C ASP A 290 36.14 -1.82 1.11
N TYR A 291 35.36 -0.80 1.43
CA TYR A 291 34.01 -0.97 1.96
C TYR A 291 32.97 -0.64 0.89
N GLN A 292 32.19 -1.64 0.50
CA GLN A 292 31.07 -1.44 -0.44
C GLN A 292 29.97 -0.60 0.21
N VAL A 293 29.70 0.56 -0.37
CA VAL A 293 28.67 1.49 0.10
C VAL A 293 27.34 1.18 -0.58
N SER A 294 26.28 1.00 0.20
CA SER A 294 24.94 0.72 -0.34
C SER A 294 23.85 1.45 0.45
N ILE A 295 22.84 1.97 -0.24
CA ILE A 295 21.61 2.51 0.36
C ILE A 295 20.62 1.36 0.54
N VAL A 296 20.02 1.25 1.73
CA VAL A 296 18.95 0.31 2.05
C VAL A 296 17.74 1.10 2.52
N GLU A 297 16.66 1.06 1.74
CA GLU A 297 15.40 1.74 2.10
C GLU A 297 14.49 0.85 2.95
N SER A 298 13.43 1.42 3.54
CA SER A 298 12.52 0.69 4.44
C SER A 298 11.80 -0.50 3.80
N SER A 299 11.73 -0.57 2.46
CA SER A 299 11.19 -1.70 1.71
C SER A 299 12.13 -2.93 1.70
N GLY A 300 13.40 -2.73 2.08
CA GLY A 300 14.48 -3.71 1.93
C GLY A 300 15.22 -3.62 0.59
N ARG A 301 14.79 -2.77 -0.36
CA ARG A 301 15.52 -2.57 -1.62
C ARG A 301 16.90 -1.96 -1.35
N ARG A 302 17.92 -2.56 -1.97
CA ARG A 302 19.32 -2.16 -1.86
C ARG A 302 19.79 -1.52 -3.16
N THR A 303 20.45 -0.37 -3.06
CA THR A 303 21.08 0.33 -4.20
C THR A 303 22.58 0.45 -3.92
N ALA A 304 23.40 -0.18 -4.76
CA ALA A 304 24.85 -0.07 -4.67
C ALA A 304 25.31 1.34 -5.08
N VAL A 305 26.16 1.98 -4.28
CA VAL A 305 26.63 3.36 -4.48
C VAL A 305 28.04 3.39 -5.03
N GLY A 306 28.94 2.64 -4.42
CA GLY A 306 30.36 2.60 -4.79
C GLY A 306 31.20 1.96 -3.69
N THR A 307 32.50 2.28 -3.65
CA THR A 307 33.44 1.72 -2.68
C THR A 307 34.18 2.84 -1.96
N LEU A 308 34.12 2.84 -0.63
CA LEU A 308 34.93 3.70 0.22
C LEU A 308 36.25 2.98 0.51
N VAL A 309 37.36 3.56 0.06
CA VAL A 309 38.71 3.02 0.25
C VAL A 309 39.34 3.68 1.47
N VAL A 310 39.69 2.88 2.47
CA VAL A 310 40.42 3.36 3.66
C VAL A 310 41.85 2.83 3.59
N THR A 311 42.82 3.72 3.42
CA THR A 311 44.22 3.32 3.34
C THR A 311 44.92 3.45 4.68
N ASP A 312 45.97 2.67 4.89
CA ASP A 312 46.91 2.90 5.97
C ASP A 312 47.56 4.30 5.88
N ARG A 313 48.13 4.74 7.00
CA ARG A 313 48.84 6.03 7.10
C ARG A 313 50.18 6.03 6.39
#